data_AF-A0A2S7TZ47-F1
#
_entry.id   AF-A0A2S7TZ47-F1
#
_cell.length_a   1.000
_cell.length_b   1.000
_cell.length_c   1.000
_cell.angle_alpha   90.00
_cell.angle_beta   90.00
_cell.angle_gamma   90.00
#
_symmetry.space_group_name_H-M   'P 1'
#
loop_
_entity.id
_entity.type
_entity.pdbx_description
1 polymer ?
#
loop_
_entity_poly.entity_id
_entity_poly.type
_entity_poly.pdbx_seq_one_letter_code
_entity_poly.pdbx_strand_id
1 'polypeptide(L)'
;MRPTHQLTILSFGALVLGTYLYVQHSLARQTASESAENPRTQEYIAELETELEQLRGDNASLRALIASDAPIELEAGLVSFVEKDLGLSFRTPPIALIRSDDTLREAAGQLWLGAFSEVGLEIRSYAYDILGILPPNQNFIGQIIAAETTGAIGVYDHSSAEILLAPHYDNENIHHQAGLIRLLAILLLEQHAPLPNPLTDDQFFCYLALHRGRASMLQDRFYAIQARNIGFVDSAATTEAQELFSALPPLVRYITTFPNQFGKDFLARLPDKQAIDLAIRSTNSSSKSILLGSPWTETNFTPKEGDSVQLSTQLAHSPSKASSLSSNLANKNSKPPSKPIKTILSLSLPKAKNLQPPLGHSTGTQHQLPPPSISKLEKLSALSPHHQLSFLTD
;
A
#
# COMPACT_ATOMS: atom_id res chain seq x y z
N MET A 1 -64.53 -55.31 17.12
CA MET A 1 -63.76 -54.67 16.04
C MET A 1 -64.27 -55.21 14.71
N ARG A 2 -64.55 -54.34 13.72
CA ARG A 2 -65.23 -54.75 12.46
C ARG A 2 -64.21 -55.40 11.49
N PRO A 3 -64.47 -56.61 10.99
CA PRO A 3 -63.51 -57.39 10.18
C PRO A 3 -63.17 -56.73 8.84
N THR A 4 -64.01 -55.82 8.36
CA THR A 4 -63.80 -55.08 7.12
C THR A 4 -62.61 -54.12 7.18
N HIS A 5 -62.26 -53.57 8.35
CA HIS A 5 -61.13 -52.65 8.48
C HIS A 5 -59.77 -53.35 8.48
N GLN A 6 -59.70 -54.62 8.92
CA GLN A 6 -58.45 -55.38 8.91
C GLN A 6 -58.03 -55.74 7.48
N LEU A 7 -59.00 -56.07 6.62
CA LEU A 7 -58.75 -56.43 5.24
C LEU A 7 -58.28 -55.23 4.40
N THR A 8 -58.82 -54.03 4.67
CA THR A 8 -58.37 -52.78 4.02
C THR A 8 -56.97 -52.36 4.45
N ILE A 9 -56.60 -52.55 5.72
CA ILE A 9 -55.25 -52.21 6.20
C ILE A 9 -54.22 -53.19 5.60
N LEU A 10 -54.58 -54.48 5.49
CA LEU A 10 -53.71 -55.49 4.92
C LEU A 10 -53.46 -55.26 3.41
N SER A 11 -54.51 -54.92 2.65
CA SER A 11 -54.37 -54.65 1.21
C SER A 11 -53.57 -53.38 0.94
N PHE A 12 -53.75 -52.34 1.77
CA PHE A 12 -52.97 -51.11 1.66
C PHE A 12 -51.49 -51.36 2.01
N GLY A 13 -51.21 -52.15 3.05
CA GLY A 13 -49.86 -52.55 3.42
C GLY A 13 -49.15 -53.33 2.31
N ALA A 14 -49.85 -54.28 1.68
CA ALA A 14 -49.30 -55.05 0.56
C ALA A 14 -48.98 -54.18 -0.66
N LEU A 15 -49.81 -53.18 -0.95
CA LEU A 15 -49.61 -52.28 -2.09
C LEU A 15 -48.39 -51.38 -1.87
N VAL A 16 -48.22 -50.82 -0.67
CA VAL A 16 -47.04 -50.00 -0.32
C VAL A 16 -45.75 -50.82 -0.33
N LEU A 17 -45.80 -52.07 0.17
CA LEU A 17 -44.62 -52.94 0.14
C LEU A 17 -44.25 -53.34 -1.30
N GLY A 18 -45.25 -53.61 -2.13
CA GLY A 18 -45.07 -53.95 -3.55
C GLY A 18 -44.47 -52.80 -4.37
N THR A 19 -44.93 -51.57 -4.16
CA THR A 19 -44.37 -50.40 -4.85
C THR A 19 -42.95 -50.09 -4.39
N TYR A 20 -42.67 -50.22 -3.08
CA TYR A 20 -41.32 -50.05 -2.54
C TYR A 20 -40.31 -51.04 -3.15
N LEU A 21 -40.67 -52.33 -3.20
CA LEU A 21 -39.82 -53.36 -3.78
C LEU A 21 -39.63 -53.20 -5.29
N TYR A 22 -40.67 -52.77 -6.01
CA TYR A 22 -40.57 -52.49 -7.44
C TYR A 22 -39.62 -51.33 -7.74
N VAL A 23 -39.70 -50.24 -6.97
CA VAL A 23 -38.81 -49.07 -7.11
C VAL A 23 -37.37 -49.43 -6.78
N GLN A 24 -37.13 -50.19 -5.70
CA GLN A 24 -35.77 -50.65 -5.40
C GLN A 24 -35.21 -51.54 -6.51
N HIS A 25 -36.01 -52.46 -7.03
CA HIS A 25 -35.57 -53.35 -8.10
C HIS A 25 -35.34 -52.62 -9.43
N SER A 26 -36.11 -51.57 -9.75
CA SER A 26 -35.87 -50.74 -10.93
C SER A 26 -34.60 -49.89 -10.81
N LEU A 27 -34.34 -49.31 -9.63
CA LEU A 27 -33.10 -48.57 -9.35
C LEU A 27 -31.87 -49.49 -9.39
N ALA A 28 -31.97 -50.71 -8.87
CA ALA A 28 -30.91 -51.71 -8.94
C ALA A 28 -30.62 -52.15 -10.39
N ARG A 29 -31.65 -52.24 -11.24
CA ARG A 29 -31.46 -52.53 -12.68
C ARG A 29 -30.87 -51.35 -13.45
N GLN A 30 -31.23 -50.11 -13.14
CA GLN A 30 -30.64 -48.94 -13.79
C GLN A 30 -29.14 -48.82 -13.45
N THR A 31 -28.78 -48.97 -12.17
CA THR A 31 -27.38 -48.94 -11.72
C THR A 31 -26.56 -50.12 -12.28
N ALA A 32 -27.13 -51.31 -12.39
CA ALA A 32 -26.47 -52.47 -12.98
C ALA A 32 -26.33 -52.38 -14.52
N SER A 33 -27.24 -51.67 -15.20
CA SER A 33 -27.19 -51.44 -16.65
C SER A 33 -26.20 -50.34 -17.03
N GLU A 34 -26.08 -49.28 -16.23
CA GLU A 34 -25.09 -48.20 -16.45
C GLU A 34 -23.66 -48.63 -16.13
N SER A 35 -23.48 -49.57 -15.21
CA SER A 35 -22.15 -50.11 -14.85
C SER A 35 -21.54 -51.02 -15.93
N ALA A 36 -22.31 -51.43 -16.94
CA ALA A 36 -21.91 -52.41 -17.96
C ALA A 36 -21.63 -51.80 -19.35
N GLU A 37 -21.90 -50.51 -19.58
CA GLU A 37 -21.69 -49.86 -20.88
C GLU A 37 -20.55 -48.82 -20.85
N ASN A 38 -19.47 -49.19 -21.54
CA ASN A 38 -18.34 -48.40 -22.05
C ASN A 38 -17.23 -47.93 -21.07
N PRO A 39 -16.02 -48.53 -21.13
CA PRO A 39 -14.84 -48.00 -20.42
C PRO A 39 -14.45 -46.59 -20.90
N ARG A 40 -14.80 -46.22 -22.14
CA ARG A 40 -14.56 -44.86 -22.68
C ARG A 40 -15.41 -43.77 -22.03
N THR A 41 -16.63 -44.09 -21.59
CA THR A 41 -17.46 -43.14 -20.85
C THR A 41 -16.96 -42.97 -19.43
N GLN A 42 -16.42 -44.03 -18.81
CA GLN A 42 -15.75 -43.92 -17.50
C GLN A 42 -14.45 -43.11 -17.58
N GLU A 43 -13.63 -43.30 -18.63
CA GLU A 43 -12.44 -42.48 -18.88
C GLU A 43 -12.80 -41.01 -19.10
N TYR A 44 -13.84 -40.72 -19.89
CA TYR A 44 -14.32 -39.36 -20.14
C TYR A 44 -14.92 -38.69 -18.89
N ILE A 45 -15.62 -39.46 -18.04
CA ILE A 45 -16.12 -38.97 -16.75
C ILE A 45 -14.95 -38.65 -15.81
N ALA A 46 -13.94 -39.50 -15.74
CA ALA A 46 -12.75 -39.26 -14.92
C ALA A 46 -11.97 -38.01 -15.41
N GLU A 47 -11.83 -37.84 -16.72
CA GLU A 47 -11.21 -36.64 -17.31
C GLU A 47 -11.99 -35.36 -16.98
N LEU A 48 -13.32 -35.39 -17.12
CA LEU A 48 -14.19 -34.28 -16.73
C LEU A 48 -14.15 -33.98 -15.22
N GLU A 49 -14.04 -34.99 -14.37
CA GLU A 49 -13.86 -34.82 -12.93
C GLU A 49 -12.53 -34.13 -12.61
N THR A 50 -11.44 -34.51 -13.29
CA THR A 50 -10.15 -33.84 -13.13
C THR A 50 -10.19 -32.39 -13.61
N GLU A 51 -10.87 -32.10 -14.73
CA GLU A 51 -11.03 -30.74 -15.23
C GLU A 51 -11.90 -29.88 -14.30
N LEU A 52 -12.96 -30.45 -13.72
CA LEU A 52 -13.79 -29.75 -12.73
C LEU A 52 -13.02 -29.45 -11.45
N GLU A 53 -12.17 -30.37 -10.98
CA GLU A 53 -11.34 -30.14 -9.81
C GLU A 53 -10.29 -29.06 -10.08
N GLN A 54 -9.69 -29.07 -11.26
CA GLN A 54 -8.77 -28.03 -11.71
C GLN A 54 -9.47 -26.66 -11.78
N LEU A 55 -10.65 -26.58 -12.41
CA LEU A 55 -11.43 -25.35 -12.52
C LEU A 55 -11.93 -24.84 -11.15
N ARG A 56 -12.19 -25.74 -10.21
CA ARG A 56 -12.50 -25.37 -8.81
C ARG A 56 -11.27 -24.83 -8.10
N GLY A 57 -10.12 -25.45 -8.29
CA GLY A 57 -8.83 -24.94 -7.81
C GLY A 57 -8.54 -23.55 -8.35
N ASP A 58 -8.74 -23.34 -9.65
CA ASP A 58 -8.54 -22.06 -10.31
C ASP A 58 -9.55 -21.00 -9.87
N ASN A 59 -10.83 -21.37 -9.68
CA ASN A 59 -11.81 -20.45 -9.10
C ASN A 59 -11.50 -20.09 -7.65
N ALA A 60 -11.01 -21.04 -6.85
CA ALA A 60 -10.61 -20.78 -5.47
C ALA A 60 -9.39 -19.86 -5.41
N SER A 61 -8.41 -20.04 -6.30
CA SER A 61 -7.23 -19.18 -6.38
C SER A 61 -7.58 -17.78 -6.88
N LEU A 62 -8.45 -17.64 -7.90
CA LEU A 62 -8.94 -16.34 -8.38
C LEU A 62 -9.77 -15.63 -7.30
N ARG A 63 -10.60 -16.34 -6.55
CA ARG A 63 -11.33 -15.76 -5.42
C ARG A 63 -10.40 -15.31 -4.31
N ALA A 64 -9.33 -16.06 -4.03
CA ALA A 64 -8.32 -15.64 -3.06
C ALA A 64 -7.58 -14.37 -3.55
N LEU A 65 -7.29 -14.28 -4.84
CA LEU A 65 -6.64 -13.12 -5.45
C LEU A 65 -7.53 -11.87 -5.44
N ILE A 66 -8.82 -12.03 -5.77
CA ILE A 66 -9.82 -10.96 -5.68
C ILE A 66 -10.03 -10.54 -4.22
N ALA A 67 -10.04 -11.50 -3.28
CA ALA A 67 -10.15 -11.19 -1.85
C ALA A 67 -8.92 -10.44 -1.34
N SER A 68 -7.71 -10.71 -1.84
CA SER A 68 -6.53 -9.91 -1.53
C SER A 68 -6.58 -8.51 -2.15
N ASP A 69 -7.29 -8.32 -3.25
CA ASP A 69 -7.48 -7.02 -3.90
C ASP A 69 -8.61 -6.17 -3.31
N ALA A 70 -9.34 -6.69 -2.32
CA ALA A 70 -10.40 -5.93 -1.67
C ALA A 70 -9.83 -4.81 -0.77
N PRO A 71 -10.32 -3.57 -0.89
CA PRO A 71 -10.00 -2.50 0.04
C PRO A 71 -10.37 -2.87 1.48
N ILE A 72 -9.51 -2.53 2.42
CA ILE A 72 -9.83 -2.61 3.84
C ILE A 72 -10.84 -1.50 4.17
N GLU A 73 -11.90 -1.85 4.90
CA GLU A 73 -12.81 -0.86 5.46
C GLU A 73 -12.09 -0.03 6.52
N LEU A 74 -11.78 1.22 6.18
CA LEU A 74 -11.16 2.17 7.09
C LEU A 74 -12.18 2.64 8.13
N GLU A 75 -11.84 2.54 9.41
CA GLU A 75 -12.68 3.06 10.47
C GLU A 75 -12.86 4.59 10.33
N ALA A 76 -14.10 5.05 10.28
CA ALA A 76 -14.42 6.47 10.11
C ALA A 76 -13.82 7.37 11.22
N GLY A 77 -13.60 6.80 12.41
CA GLY A 77 -12.92 7.47 13.51
C GLY A 77 -11.47 7.87 13.18
N LEU A 78 -10.72 7.01 12.48
CA LEU A 78 -9.33 7.28 12.10
C LEU A 78 -9.24 8.37 11.01
N VAL A 79 -10.13 8.30 10.02
CA VAL A 79 -10.20 9.29 8.93
C VAL A 79 -10.55 10.67 9.50
N SER A 80 -11.61 10.74 10.31
CA SER A 80 -12.05 12.00 10.93
C SER A 80 -11.02 12.58 11.91
N PHE A 81 -10.23 11.73 12.58
CA PHE A 81 -9.11 12.16 13.42
C PHE A 81 -8.06 12.92 12.60
N VAL A 82 -7.64 12.37 11.46
CA VAL A 82 -6.62 12.99 10.58
C VAL A 82 -7.14 14.29 9.98
N GLU A 83 -8.37 14.29 9.47
CA GLU A 83 -9.00 15.49 8.90
C GLU A 83 -9.11 16.63 9.93
N LYS A 84 -9.55 16.30 11.15
CA LYS A 84 -9.70 17.28 12.23
C LYS A 84 -8.37 17.85 12.70
N ASP A 85 -7.32 17.02 12.79
CA ASP A 85 -6.01 17.50 13.26
C ASP A 85 -5.33 18.40 12.23
N LEU A 86 -5.38 18.00 10.95
CA LEU A 86 -4.83 18.76 9.83
C LEU A 86 -5.71 19.94 9.42
N GLY A 87 -6.99 19.95 9.78
CA GLY A 87 -7.94 20.98 9.31
C GLY A 87 -8.20 20.90 7.80
N LEU A 88 -8.00 19.72 7.22
CA LEU A 88 -8.16 19.42 5.80
C LEU A 88 -9.20 18.31 5.64
N SER A 89 -9.78 18.19 4.46
CA SER A 89 -10.68 17.08 4.10
C SER A 89 -10.12 16.30 2.92
N PHE A 90 -10.33 14.99 2.92
CA PHE A 90 -9.96 14.15 1.79
C PHE A 90 -10.77 14.57 0.54
N ARG A 91 -10.08 14.80 -0.59
CA ARG A 91 -10.73 15.10 -1.88
C ARG A 91 -11.26 13.83 -2.54
N THR A 92 -10.46 12.78 -2.42
CA THR A 92 -10.79 11.41 -2.80
C THR A 92 -10.74 10.53 -1.56
N PRO A 93 -11.71 9.62 -1.39
CA PRO A 93 -11.75 8.75 -0.22
C PRO A 93 -10.45 7.94 -0.16
N PRO A 94 -9.82 7.81 1.03
CA PRO A 94 -8.60 7.04 1.17
C PRO A 94 -8.86 5.57 0.89
N ILE A 95 -7.95 4.94 0.14
CA ILE A 95 -7.98 3.51 -0.18
C ILE A 95 -6.79 2.86 0.50
N ALA A 96 -7.04 1.79 1.26
CA ALA A 96 -6.01 0.98 1.90
C ALA A 96 -6.15 -0.48 1.50
N LEU A 97 -5.05 -1.10 1.09
CA LEU A 97 -5.01 -2.43 0.50
C LEU A 97 -3.93 -3.28 1.17
N ILE A 98 -4.25 -4.52 1.53
CA ILE A 98 -3.22 -5.47 1.98
C ILE A 98 -2.47 -5.98 0.75
N ARG A 99 -1.15 -5.91 0.78
CA ARG A 99 -0.32 -6.41 -0.33
C ARG A 99 0.93 -7.12 0.17
N SER A 100 1.60 -7.83 -0.73
CA SER A 100 2.85 -8.55 -0.42
C SER A 100 4.01 -7.58 -0.19
N ASP A 101 5.00 -8.01 0.59
CA ASP A 101 6.18 -7.18 0.90
C ASP A 101 6.93 -6.72 -0.36
N ASP A 102 6.88 -7.48 -1.45
CA ASP A 102 7.50 -7.11 -2.73
C ASP A 102 6.83 -5.88 -3.36
N THR A 103 5.50 -5.78 -3.30
CA THR A 103 4.79 -4.58 -3.78
C THR A 103 5.03 -3.37 -2.89
N LEU A 104 5.19 -3.57 -1.57
CA LEU A 104 5.56 -2.48 -0.66
C LEU A 104 6.95 -1.95 -0.99
N ARG A 105 7.90 -2.84 -1.31
CA ARG A 105 9.26 -2.47 -1.77
C ARG A 105 9.22 -1.71 -3.09
N GLU A 106 8.40 -2.15 -4.04
CA GLU A 106 8.22 -1.45 -5.31
C GLU A 106 7.66 -0.03 -5.09
N ALA A 107 6.58 0.10 -4.32
CA ALA A 107 5.97 1.39 -4.00
C ALA A 107 6.92 2.35 -3.27
N ALA A 108 7.74 1.84 -2.33
CA ALA A 108 8.78 2.64 -1.67
C ALA A 108 9.82 3.16 -2.68
N GLY A 109 10.18 2.35 -3.67
CA GLY A 109 11.05 2.75 -4.77
C GLY A 109 10.43 3.82 -5.68
N GLN A 110 9.12 3.76 -5.93
CA GLN A 110 8.42 4.69 -6.83
C GLN A 110 8.48 6.15 -6.35
N LEU A 111 8.51 6.40 -5.03
CA LEU A 111 8.73 7.75 -4.51
C LEU A 111 10.04 8.36 -5.01
N TRP A 112 11.13 7.59 -4.90
CA TRP A 112 12.47 8.03 -5.27
C TRP A 112 12.64 8.13 -6.79
N LEU A 113 12.05 7.19 -7.53
CA LEU A 113 12.00 7.23 -8.99
C LEU A 113 11.19 8.42 -9.49
N GLY A 114 10.05 8.72 -8.87
CA GLY A 114 9.19 9.86 -9.19
C GLY A 114 9.90 11.20 -8.97
N ALA A 115 10.76 11.30 -7.95
CA ALA A 115 11.51 12.51 -7.65
C ALA A 115 12.75 12.72 -8.54
N PHE A 116 13.49 11.64 -8.86
CA PHE A 116 14.84 11.77 -9.42
C PHE A 116 15.08 11.02 -10.73
N SER A 117 14.14 10.21 -11.22
CA SER A 117 14.34 9.24 -12.32
C SER A 117 15.43 8.20 -12.04
N GLU A 118 15.46 7.13 -12.84
CA GLU A 118 16.47 6.07 -12.74
C GLU A 118 17.90 6.61 -12.91
N VAL A 119 18.13 7.39 -13.99
CA VAL A 119 19.44 8.00 -14.29
C VAL A 119 19.88 8.95 -13.17
N GLY A 120 18.97 9.74 -12.59
CA GLY A 120 19.32 10.63 -11.50
C GLY A 120 19.69 9.90 -10.22
N LEU A 121 19.04 8.77 -9.92
CA LEU A 121 19.42 7.92 -8.78
C LEU A 121 20.79 7.27 -8.99
N GLU A 122 21.11 6.82 -10.20
CA GLU A 122 22.43 6.27 -10.54
C GLU A 122 23.55 7.31 -10.37
N ILE A 123 23.34 8.52 -10.90
CA ILE A 123 24.30 9.63 -10.76
C ILE A 123 24.54 9.95 -9.28
N ARG A 124 23.49 9.93 -8.44
CA ARG A 124 23.62 10.14 -6.99
C ARG A 124 24.40 9.03 -6.31
N SER A 125 24.08 7.77 -6.62
CA SER A 125 24.81 6.62 -6.09
C SER A 125 26.30 6.71 -6.42
N TYR A 126 26.61 7.06 -7.67
CA TYR A 126 27.99 7.26 -8.13
C TYR A 126 28.66 8.46 -7.43
N ALA A 127 27.95 9.58 -7.28
CA ALA A 127 28.48 10.75 -6.58
C ALA A 127 28.78 10.45 -5.11
N TYR A 128 27.90 9.72 -4.40
CA TYR A 128 28.13 9.34 -3.01
C TYR A 128 29.28 8.35 -2.83
N ASP A 129 29.50 7.47 -3.80
CA ASP A 129 30.68 6.58 -3.85
C ASP A 129 31.97 7.38 -4.05
N ILE A 130 32.03 8.28 -5.05
CA ILE A 130 33.20 9.14 -5.29
C ILE A 130 33.54 10.02 -4.08
N LEU A 131 32.52 10.58 -3.43
CA LEU A 131 32.70 11.41 -2.24
C LEU A 131 33.10 10.60 -1.01
N GLY A 132 33.13 9.27 -1.09
CA GLY A 132 33.43 8.37 0.02
C GLY A 132 32.37 8.38 1.13
N ILE A 133 31.16 8.85 0.82
CA ILE A 133 30.03 8.91 1.76
C ILE A 133 29.34 7.55 1.82
N LEU A 134 29.17 6.91 0.66
CA LEU A 134 28.68 5.55 0.55
C LEU A 134 29.89 4.61 0.41
N PRO A 135 29.95 3.48 1.14
CA PRO A 135 30.98 2.48 0.91
C PRO A 135 30.94 1.95 -0.54
N PRO A 136 32.08 1.51 -1.10
CA PRO A 136 32.12 1.02 -2.47
C PRO A 136 31.26 -0.24 -2.64
N ASN A 137 30.69 -0.42 -3.84
CA ASN A 137 29.83 -1.55 -4.23
C ASN A 137 28.52 -1.68 -3.43
N GLN A 138 27.99 -0.60 -2.87
CA GLN A 138 26.71 -0.61 -2.17
C GLN A 138 25.55 -0.26 -3.10
N ASN A 139 24.42 -0.96 -2.96
CA ASN A 139 23.19 -0.63 -3.66
C ASN A 139 22.42 0.44 -2.87
N PHE A 140 22.67 1.71 -3.18
CA PHE A 140 22.07 2.86 -2.49
C PHE A 140 20.54 2.80 -2.44
N ILE A 141 19.89 2.61 -3.59
CA ILE A 141 18.43 2.60 -3.67
C ILE A 141 17.83 1.37 -2.99
N GLY A 142 18.44 0.19 -3.18
CA GLY A 142 18.00 -1.04 -2.52
C GLY A 142 18.07 -0.94 -1.00
N GLN A 143 19.09 -0.26 -0.47
CA GLN A 143 19.23 -0.01 0.97
C GLN A 143 18.19 0.97 1.52
N ILE A 144 17.86 2.02 0.77
CA ILE A 144 16.77 2.93 1.14
C ILE A 144 15.43 2.20 1.16
N ILE A 145 15.13 1.44 0.11
CA ILE A 145 13.89 0.65 0.02
C ILE A 145 13.81 -0.34 1.19
N ALA A 146 14.89 -1.04 1.50
CA ALA A 146 14.95 -1.95 2.63
C ALA A 146 14.70 -1.22 3.96
N ALA A 147 15.28 -0.04 4.15
CA ALA A 147 15.08 0.78 5.34
C ALA A 147 13.65 1.30 5.51
N GLU A 148 12.97 1.62 4.41
CA GLU A 148 11.59 2.13 4.45
C GLU A 148 10.53 1.02 4.59
N THR A 149 10.86 -0.21 4.20
CA THR A 149 9.88 -1.33 4.13
C THR A 149 10.06 -2.37 5.23
N THR A 150 11.29 -2.60 5.73
CA THR A 150 11.53 -3.64 6.74
C THR A 150 10.92 -3.23 8.08
N GLY A 151 9.97 -4.04 8.57
CA GLY A 151 9.23 -3.75 9.80
C GLY A 151 8.22 -2.61 9.68
N ALA A 152 7.97 -2.10 8.46
CA ALA A 152 6.93 -1.12 8.22
C ALA A 152 5.56 -1.79 8.15
N ILE A 153 4.58 -1.19 8.82
CA ILE A 153 3.17 -1.62 8.80
C ILE A 153 2.54 -1.38 7.41
N GLY A 154 3.10 -0.45 6.64
CA GLY A 154 2.67 -0.12 5.29
C GLY A 154 3.47 1.02 4.68
N VAL A 155 3.28 1.22 3.38
CA VAL A 155 3.91 2.25 2.56
C VAL A 155 2.80 2.98 1.80
N TYR A 156 2.95 4.29 1.65
CA TYR A 156 2.10 5.07 0.77
C TYR A 156 2.69 5.06 -0.64
N ASP A 157 1.91 4.56 -1.61
CA ASP A 157 2.31 4.53 -3.01
C ASP A 157 1.95 5.85 -3.68
N HIS A 158 2.98 6.59 -4.07
CA HIS A 158 2.84 7.91 -4.69
C HIS A 158 2.36 7.83 -6.14
N SER A 159 2.49 6.67 -6.79
CA SER A 159 2.11 6.49 -8.19
C SER A 159 0.61 6.27 -8.37
N SER A 160 0.00 5.50 -7.47
CA SER A 160 -1.43 5.17 -7.45
C SER A 160 -2.23 6.05 -6.47
N ALA A 161 -1.56 6.76 -5.57
CA ALA A 161 -2.17 7.48 -4.45
C ALA A 161 -2.97 6.56 -3.51
N GLU A 162 -2.46 5.35 -3.27
CA GLU A 162 -3.05 4.32 -2.41
C GLU A 162 -2.17 4.01 -1.21
N ILE A 163 -2.77 3.52 -0.13
CA ILE A 163 -2.06 3.03 1.05
C ILE A 163 -1.90 1.52 0.93
N LEU A 164 -0.65 1.05 0.86
CA LEU A 164 -0.34 -0.38 0.82
C LEU A 164 0.07 -0.83 2.23
N LEU A 165 -0.68 -1.77 2.80
CA LEU A 165 -0.47 -2.32 4.13
C LEU A 165 0.19 -3.69 4.02
N ALA A 166 1.07 -3.99 4.98
CA ALA A 166 1.78 -5.25 5.02
C ALA A 166 0.83 -6.43 5.33
N PRO A 167 1.17 -7.68 4.95
CA PRO A 167 0.30 -8.85 5.15
C PRO A 167 -0.08 -9.12 6.61
N HIS A 168 0.77 -8.68 7.54
CA HIS A 168 0.61 -8.84 8.98
C HIS A 168 -0.08 -7.63 9.64
N TYR A 169 -0.66 -6.73 8.85
CA TYR A 169 -1.48 -5.63 9.37
C TYR A 169 -2.64 -6.18 10.19
N ASP A 170 -2.91 -5.52 11.32
CA ASP A 170 -3.95 -5.88 12.27
C ASP A 170 -4.67 -4.61 12.69
N ASN A 171 -5.98 -4.55 12.44
CA ASN A 171 -6.78 -3.38 12.72
C ASN A 171 -7.08 -3.20 14.21
N GLU A 172 -6.88 -4.22 15.05
CA GLU A 172 -7.08 -4.13 16.50
C GLU A 172 -5.80 -3.63 17.22
N ASN A 173 -4.64 -3.73 16.57
CA ASN A 173 -3.37 -3.33 17.13
C ASN A 173 -3.18 -1.80 17.06
N ILE A 174 -3.09 -1.16 18.22
CA ILE A 174 -2.91 0.31 18.35
C ILE A 174 -1.67 0.82 17.62
N HIS A 175 -0.57 0.04 17.61
CA HIS A 175 0.65 0.42 16.88
C HIS A 175 0.41 0.42 15.37
N HIS A 176 -0.37 -0.55 14.87
CA HIS A 176 -0.74 -0.64 13.46
C HIS A 176 -1.68 0.50 13.06
N GLN A 177 -2.68 0.80 13.89
CA GLN A 177 -3.57 1.96 13.70
C GLN A 177 -2.79 3.29 13.71
N ALA A 178 -1.82 3.45 14.60
CA ALA A 178 -0.97 4.64 14.65
C ALA A 178 -0.12 4.78 13.37
N GLY A 179 0.42 3.67 12.87
CA GLY A 179 1.11 3.61 11.57
C GLY A 179 0.19 3.96 10.40
N LEU A 180 -1.04 3.46 10.40
CA LEU A 180 -2.06 3.80 9.41
C LEU A 180 -2.42 5.29 9.45
N ILE A 181 -2.55 5.90 10.63
CA ILE A 181 -2.76 7.35 10.78
C ILE A 181 -1.63 8.15 10.14
N ARG A 182 -0.38 7.71 10.28
CA ARG A 182 0.75 8.35 9.58
C ARG A 182 0.55 8.29 8.07
N LEU A 183 0.19 7.13 7.52
CA LEU A 183 -0.01 6.94 6.08
C LEU A 183 -1.21 7.76 5.56
N LEU A 184 -2.31 7.80 6.31
CA LEU A 184 -3.48 8.65 6.02
C LEU A 184 -3.12 10.14 6.02
N ALA A 185 -2.29 10.57 6.98
CA ALA A 185 -1.82 11.94 7.05
C ALA A 185 -0.92 12.30 5.86
N ILE A 186 -0.03 11.40 5.43
CA ILE A 186 0.80 11.59 4.22
C ILE A 186 -0.11 11.76 3.00
N LEU A 187 -1.03 10.83 2.77
CA LEU A 187 -2.00 10.90 1.68
C LEU A 187 -2.79 12.21 1.69
N LEU A 188 -3.32 12.62 2.85
CA LEU A 188 -4.09 13.86 2.94
C LEU A 188 -3.23 15.09 2.63
N LEU A 189 -2.01 15.15 3.15
CA LEU A 189 -1.09 16.24 2.87
C LEU A 189 -0.75 16.30 1.38
N GLU A 190 -0.47 15.16 0.75
CA GLU A 190 -0.12 15.09 -0.67
C GLU A 190 -1.30 15.49 -1.60
N GLN A 191 -2.53 15.13 -1.26
CA GLN A 191 -3.72 15.58 -2.00
C GLN A 191 -3.86 17.12 -2.02
N HIS A 192 -3.33 17.82 -1.01
CA HIS A 192 -3.41 19.28 -0.90
C HIS A 192 -2.10 20.01 -1.25
N ALA A 193 -0.97 19.31 -1.21
CA ALA A 193 0.38 19.77 -1.52
C ALA A 193 1.18 18.63 -2.18
N PRO A 194 0.91 18.33 -3.46
CA PRO A 194 1.54 17.21 -4.15
C PRO A 194 3.04 17.41 -4.32
N LEU A 195 3.79 16.31 -4.43
CA LEU A 195 5.23 16.32 -4.68
C LEU A 195 5.55 17.11 -5.96
N PRO A 196 6.28 18.23 -5.88
CA PRO A 196 6.73 18.95 -7.07
C PRO A 196 7.74 18.12 -7.86
N ASN A 197 7.78 18.26 -9.19
CA ASN A 197 8.82 17.67 -10.04
C ASN A 197 9.18 18.67 -11.15
N PRO A 198 10.46 19.01 -11.38
CA PRO A 198 11.68 18.48 -10.73
C PRO A 198 12.04 19.14 -9.39
N LEU A 199 12.72 18.38 -8.53
CA LEU A 199 13.27 18.83 -7.25
C LEU A 199 14.78 18.59 -7.17
N THR A 200 15.47 19.54 -6.55
CA THR A 200 16.84 19.31 -6.03
C THR A 200 16.79 18.49 -4.75
N ASP A 201 17.90 17.88 -4.37
CA ASP A 201 17.98 16.94 -3.23
C ASP A 201 17.48 17.57 -1.95
N ASP A 202 17.92 18.78 -1.66
CA ASP A 202 17.53 19.50 -0.46
C ASP A 202 16.05 19.93 -0.50
N GLN A 203 15.51 20.29 -1.67
CA GLN A 203 14.07 20.54 -1.79
C GLN A 203 13.24 19.27 -1.57
N PHE A 204 13.71 18.12 -2.07
CA PHE A 204 13.08 16.82 -1.86
C PHE A 204 13.13 16.38 -0.39
N PHE A 205 14.30 16.48 0.25
CA PHE A 205 14.44 16.16 1.67
C PHE A 205 13.62 17.12 2.55
N CYS A 206 13.56 18.40 2.20
CA CYS A 206 12.70 19.37 2.88
C CYS A 206 11.22 18.99 2.72
N TYR A 207 10.78 18.66 1.50
CA TYR A 207 9.42 18.21 1.22
C TYR A 207 9.06 16.99 2.07
N LEU A 208 9.90 15.95 2.04
CA LEU A 208 9.70 14.74 2.83
C LEU A 208 9.68 15.05 4.33
N ALA A 209 10.57 15.91 4.81
CA ALA A 209 10.62 16.29 6.22
C ALA A 209 9.32 16.99 6.65
N LEU A 210 8.80 17.92 5.86
CA LEU A 210 7.54 18.60 6.18
C LEU A 210 6.35 17.62 6.18
N HIS A 211 6.23 16.78 5.15
CA HIS A 211 5.09 15.87 5.00
C HIS A 211 5.15 14.71 6.01
N ARG A 212 6.26 13.96 6.00
CA ARG A 212 6.45 12.80 6.89
C ARG A 212 6.63 13.23 8.34
N GLY A 213 7.24 14.38 8.61
CA GLY A 213 7.35 14.96 9.95
C GLY A 213 5.98 15.35 10.52
N ARG A 214 5.13 16.03 9.73
CA ARG A 214 3.75 16.34 10.15
C ARG A 214 2.94 15.08 10.40
N ALA A 215 3.03 14.10 9.51
CA ALA A 215 2.36 12.81 9.67
C ALA A 215 2.85 12.05 10.92
N SER A 216 4.15 12.09 11.21
CA SER A 216 4.72 11.47 12.41
C SER A 216 4.24 12.15 13.70
N MET A 217 4.05 13.48 13.71
CA MET A 217 3.43 14.17 14.85
C MET A 217 2.00 13.68 15.12
N LEU A 218 1.23 13.40 14.07
CA LEU A 218 -0.14 12.87 14.19
C LEU A 218 -0.14 11.43 14.74
N GLN A 219 0.77 10.59 14.24
CA GLN A 219 0.98 9.24 14.76
C GLN A 219 1.28 9.28 16.27
N ASP A 220 2.24 10.09 16.70
CA ASP A 220 2.63 10.21 18.11
C ASP A 220 1.49 10.75 18.97
N ARG A 221 0.73 11.73 18.45
CA ARG A 221 -0.43 12.29 19.15
C ARG A 221 -1.53 11.23 19.33
N PHE A 222 -1.84 10.46 18.29
CA PHE A 222 -2.80 9.37 18.39
C PHE A 222 -2.35 8.34 19.41
N TYR A 223 -1.10 7.89 19.31
CA TYR A 223 -0.53 6.92 20.24
C TYR A 223 -0.57 7.43 21.69
N ALA A 224 -0.22 8.70 21.93
CA ALA A 224 -0.30 9.31 23.25
C ALA A 224 -1.74 9.41 23.80
N ILE A 225 -2.75 9.61 22.94
CA ILE A 225 -4.17 9.59 23.34
C ILE A 225 -4.59 8.17 23.71
N GLN A 226 -4.24 7.18 22.89
CA GLN A 226 -4.60 5.79 23.17
C GLN A 226 -3.90 5.23 24.41
N ALA A 227 -2.62 5.55 24.59
CA ALA A 227 -1.85 5.18 25.78
C ALA A 227 -2.45 5.76 27.07
N ARG A 228 -3.08 6.94 27.01
CA ARG A 228 -3.82 7.51 28.15
C ARG A 228 -5.13 6.79 28.45
N ASN A 229 -5.80 6.28 27.41
CA ASN A 229 -7.11 5.64 27.55
C ASN A 229 -6.99 4.18 28.00
N ILE A 230 -6.02 3.44 27.47
CA ILE A 230 -5.90 1.98 27.59
C ILE A 230 -4.68 1.59 28.46
N GLY A 231 -3.73 2.51 28.68
CA GLY A 231 -2.44 2.26 29.31
C GLY A 231 -1.31 2.15 28.27
N PHE A 232 -0.06 2.27 28.72
CA PHE A 232 1.10 2.10 27.84
C PHE A 232 1.17 0.65 27.36
N VAL A 233 1.15 0.45 26.05
CA VAL A 233 1.33 -0.86 25.41
C VAL A 233 2.76 -0.92 24.89
N ASP A 234 3.56 -1.88 25.38
CA ASP A 234 4.92 -2.07 24.88
C ASP A 234 4.91 -2.22 23.35
N SER A 235 5.76 -1.45 22.68
CA SER A 235 5.98 -1.63 21.25
C SER A 235 6.84 -2.87 21.06
N ALA A 236 6.27 -3.90 20.44
CA ALA A 236 7.03 -5.05 20.00
C ALA A 236 7.92 -4.62 18.83
N ALA A 237 9.07 -4.02 19.14
CA ALA A 237 10.04 -3.68 18.11
C ALA A 237 10.49 -4.97 17.43
N THR A 238 10.35 -5.04 16.11
CA THR A 238 10.79 -6.17 15.32
C THR A 238 12.31 -6.23 15.35
N THR A 239 12.88 -7.23 16.03
CA THR A 239 14.34 -7.40 16.19
C THR A 239 15.06 -7.34 14.84
N GLU A 240 14.47 -7.93 13.80
CA GLU A 240 14.98 -7.91 12.42
C GLU A 240 15.12 -6.49 11.86
N ALA A 241 14.12 -5.62 12.08
CA ALA A 241 14.15 -4.25 11.59
C ALA A 241 15.25 -3.43 12.29
N GLN A 242 15.46 -3.66 13.60
CA GLN A 242 16.54 -3.00 14.34
C GLN A 242 17.92 -3.48 13.88
N GLU A 243 18.09 -4.79 13.70
CA GLU A 243 19.34 -5.38 13.23
C GLU A 243 19.68 -4.89 11.81
N LEU A 244 18.72 -4.95 10.88
CA LEU A 244 18.89 -4.43 9.52
C LEU A 244 19.24 -2.95 9.56
N PHE A 245 18.50 -2.14 10.32
CA PHE A 245 18.74 -0.71 10.40
C PHE A 245 20.12 -0.38 10.98
N SER A 246 20.61 -1.18 11.94
CA SER A 246 21.95 -1.02 12.51
C SER A 246 23.07 -1.39 11.54
N ALA A 247 22.82 -2.32 10.62
CA ALA A 247 23.77 -2.77 9.60
C ALA A 247 23.86 -1.82 8.38
N LEU A 248 22.88 -0.93 8.20
CA LEU A 248 22.86 0.03 7.09
C LEU A 248 23.97 1.10 7.22
N PRO A 249 24.49 1.61 6.09
CA PRO A 249 25.42 2.73 6.10
C PRO A 249 24.82 3.96 6.81
N PRO A 250 25.64 4.78 7.51
CA PRO A 250 25.16 5.97 8.21
C PRO A 250 24.32 6.90 7.33
N LEU A 251 24.74 7.12 6.08
CA LEU A 251 24.00 7.95 5.12
C LEU A 251 22.56 7.47 4.94
N VAL A 252 22.37 6.18 4.67
CA VAL A 252 21.03 5.59 4.43
C VAL A 252 20.16 5.71 5.68
N ARG A 253 20.74 5.43 6.86
CA ARG A 253 20.05 5.59 8.15
C ARG A 253 19.56 7.02 8.34
N TYR A 254 20.42 8.01 8.10
CA TYR A 254 20.05 9.41 8.22
C TYR A 254 19.00 9.82 7.20
N ILE A 255 19.14 9.42 5.93
CA ILE A 255 18.20 9.76 4.87
C ILE A 255 16.78 9.28 5.19
N THR A 256 16.63 8.11 5.81
CA THR A 256 15.31 7.54 6.09
C THR A 256 14.73 7.99 7.44
N THR A 257 15.56 8.29 8.45
CA THR A 257 15.07 8.79 9.75
C THR A 257 14.88 10.31 9.78
N PHE A 258 15.72 11.06 9.07
CA PHE A 258 15.73 12.52 9.11
C PHE A 258 14.36 13.14 8.78
N PRO A 259 13.64 12.72 7.73
CA PRO A 259 12.33 13.30 7.41
C PRO A 259 11.32 13.20 8.56
N ASN A 260 11.35 12.09 9.30
CA ASN A 260 10.41 11.85 10.39
C ASN A 260 10.82 12.62 11.66
N GLN A 261 12.12 12.67 11.99
CA GLN A 261 12.64 13.31 13.20
C GLN A 261 12.77 14.83 13.06
N PHE A 262 13.54 15.29 12.07
CA PHE A 262 13.82 16.72 11.89
C PHE A 262 12.56 17.49 11.47
N GLY A 263 11.74 16.89 10.60
CA GLY A 263 10.47 17.46 10.20
C GLY A 263 9.56 17.76 11.39
N LYS A 264 9.43 16.77 12.29
CA LYS A 264 8.68 16.91 13.55
C LYS A 264 9.26 18.02 14.42
N ASP A 265 10.58 18.03 14.65
CA ASP A 265 11.24 19.03 15.48
C ASP A 265 11.13 20.45 14.93
N PHE A 266 11.23 20.59 13.60
CA PHE A 266 11.06 21.86 12.91
C PHE A 266 9.63 22.38 13.06
N LEU A 267 8.63 21.55 12.77
CA LEU A 267 7.22 21.92 12.88
C LEU A 267 6.82 22.25 14.33
N ALA A 268 7.40 21.59 15.32
CA ALA A 268 7.18 21.87 16.74
C ALA A 268 7.68 23.27 17.17
N ARG A 269 8.61 23.88 16.42
CA ARG A 269 9.12 25.24 16.67
C ARG A 269 8.28 26.33 16.02
N LEU A 270 7.35 25.98 15.12
CA LEU A 270 6.49 26.96 14.47
C LEU A 270 5.40 27.44 15.45
N PRO A 271 5.12 28.76 15.48
CA PRO A 271 4.30 29.37 16.52
C PRO A 271 2.81 29.03 16.42
N ASP A 272 2.32 28.76 15.21
CA ASP A 272 0.90 28.52 14.95
C ASP A 272 0.65 27.53 13.80
N LYS A 273 -0.61 27.09 13.69
CA LYS A 273 -1.04 26.16 12.63
C LYS A 273 -0.94 26.77 11.23
N GLN A 274 -1.15 28.09 11.11
CA GLN A 274 -1.07 28.77 9.82
C GLN A 274 0.36 28.77 9.26
N ALA A 275 1.38 28.92 10.12
CA ALA A 275 2.77 28.77 9.70
C ALA A 275 3.09 27.35 9.23
N ILE A 276 2.51 26.32 9.85
CA ILE A 276 2.65 24.93 9.41
C ILE A 276 2.05 24.75 8.02
N ASP A 277 0.81 25.21 7.81
CA ASP A 277 0.14 25.11 6.51
C ASP A 277 0.89 25.86 5.41
N LEU A 278 1.42 27.06 5.74
CA LEU A 278 2.24 27.84 4.82
C LEU A 278 3.54 27.10 4.50
N ALA A 279 4.23 26.54 5.49
CA ALA A 279 5.47 25.79 5.27
C ALA A 279 5.24 24.60 4.35
N ILE A 280 4.18 23.81 4.57
CA ILE A 280 3.84 22.64 3.76
C ILE A 280 3.51 23.03 2.30
N ARG A 281 2.80 24.15 2.11
CA ARG A 281 2.39 24.63 0.78
C ARG A 281 3.45 25.48 0.07
N SER A 282 4.49 25.90 0.77
CA SER A 282 5.51 26.79 0.21
C SER A 282 6.36 26.05 -0.83
N THR A 283 6.69 26.72 -1.93
CA THR A 283 7.67 26.19 -2.87
C THR A 283 9.04 26.30 -2.22
N ASN A 284 9.61 25.16 -1.83
CA ASN A 284 10.93 25.09 -1.21
C ASN A 284 11.97 25.77 -2.12
N SER A 285 12.69 26.77 -1.61
CA SER A 285 13.87 27.31 -2.28
C SER A 285 15.03 26.34 -2.11
N SER A 286 15.77 26.04 -3.17
CA SER A 286 16.98 25.23 -3.04
C SER A 286 18.08 26.04 -2.35
N SER A 287 18.92 25.35 -1.60
CA SER A 287 20.14 25.86 -0.97
C SER A 287 21.04 26.47 -2.03
N LYS A 288 21.06 25.87 -3.24
CA LYS A 288 21.71 26.43 -4.42
C LYS A 288 21.15 27.81 -4.78
N SER A 289 19.82 27.99 -4.84
CA SER A 289 19.23 29.28 -5.18
C SER A 289 19.45 30.33 -4.09
N ILE A 290 19.43 29.93 -2.82
CA ILE A 290 19.70 30.81 -1.67
C ILE A 290 21.16 31.27 -1.67
N LEU A 291 22.11 30.34 -1.85
CA LEU A 291 23.54 30.63 -1.79
C LEU A 291 24.07 31.38 -3.02
N LEU A 292 23.46 31.17 -4.20
CA LEU A 292 23.94 31.73 -5.47
C LEU A 292 23.08 32.88 -6.02
N GLY A 293 21.99 33.25 -5.35
CA GLY A 293 21.26 34.51 -5.56
C GLY A 293 20.53 34.71 -6.89
N SER A 294 20.47 33.72 -7.79
CA SER A 294 19.73 33.82 -9.07
C SER A 294 19.42 32.43 -9.69
N PRO A 295 18.38 32.31 -10.53
CA PRO A 295 18.07 31.08 -11.25
C PRO A 295 19.12 30.87 -12.35
N TRP A 296 20.11 30.03 -12.06
CA TRP A 296 20.99 29.51 -13.09
C TRP A 296 20.15 28.67 -14.05
N THR A 297 20.13 29.04 -15.33
CA THR A 297 19.62 28.16 -16.38
C THR A 297 20.47 26.89 -16.36
N GLU A 298 19.83 25.76 -16.07
CA GLU A 298 20.46 24.45 -16.24
C GLU A 298 20.90 24.35 -17.69
N THR A 299 22.20 24.52 -17.92
CA THR A 299 22.79 24.04 -19.15
C THR A 299 22.73 22.53 -19.03
N ASN A 300 21.78 21.94 -19.78
CA ASN A 300 21.55 20.50 -19.86
C ASN A 300 22.90 19.78 -19.88
N PHE A 301 23.28 19.15 -18.78
CA PHE A 301 24.37 18.20 -18.79
C PHE A 301 23.82 16.96 -19.48
N THR A 302 23.82 16.97 -20.81
CA THR A 302 23.61 15.75 -21.57
C THR A 302 24.88 14.91 -21.42
N PRO A 303 24.81 13.71 -20.82
CA PRO A 303 25.92 12.78 -20.88
C PRO A 303 26.26 12.60 -22.37
N LYS A 304 27.54 12.73 -22.73
CA LYS A 304 27.94 12.49 -24.11
C LYS A 304 27.62 11.04 -24.43
N GLU A 305 26.79 10.84 -25.45
CA GLU A 305 26.44 9.54 -26.00
C GLU A 305 27.76 8.82 -26.39
N GLY A 306 28.23 7.95 -25.51
CA GLY A 306 29.58 7.36 -25.58
C GLY A 306 30.14 6.88 -24.23
N ASP A 307 29.72 7.46 -23.11
CA ASP A 307 30.06 6.92 -21.78
C ASP A 307 29.08 5.79 -21.43
N SER A 308 29.31 4.61 -22.00
CA SER A 308 28.61 3.40 -21.59
C SER A 308 29.08 3.01 -20.18
N VAL A 309 28.46 3.58 -19.16
CA VAL A 309 28.45 2.99 -17.83
C VAL A 309 27.61 1.72 -17.93
N GLN A 310 28.23 0.63 -18.35
CA GLN A 310 27.64 -0.70 -18.20
C GLN A 310 27.78 -1.08 -16.73
N LEU A 311 26.69 -1.00 -15.96
CA LEU A 311 26.60 -1.72 -14.69
C LEU A 311 25.25 -2.43 -14.59
N SER A 312 25.36 -3.71 -14.31
CA SER A 312 24.30 -4.71 -14.25
C SER A 312 23.24 -4.38 -13.20
N THR A 313 22.05 -4.05 -13.68
CA THR A 313 20.80 -4.11 -12.93
C THR A 313 20.56 -5.56 -12.48
N GLN A 314 21.09 -5.96 -11.33
CA GLN A 314 20.61 -7.14 -10.62
C GLN A 314 19.52 -6.70 -9.64
N LEU A 315 18.35 -6.39 -10.20
CA LEU A 315 17.10 -6.61 -9.50
C LEU A 315 16.66 -8.05 -9.78
N ALA A 316 16.27 -8.75 -8.72
CA ALA A 316 15.67 -10.09 -8.64
C ALA A 316 16.61 -11.29 -8.35
N HIS A 317 16.15 -12.06 -7.35
CA HIS A 317 16.55 -13.42 -6.92
C HIS A 317 17.64 -13.52 -5.85
N SER A 318 17.22 -13.30 -4.60
CA SER A 318 17.78 -14.01 -3.45
C SER A 318 17.07 -15.37 -3.32
N PRO A 319 17.65 -16.53 -3.71
CA PRO A 319 17.15 -17.80 -3.23
C PRO A 319 17.71 -18.05 -1.83
N SER A 320 16.80 -18.36 -0.91
CA SER A 320 17.09 -18.92 0.40
C SER A 320 18.04 -20.12 0.29
N LYS A 321 19.14 -20.09 1.04
CA LYS A 321 20.00 -21.26 1.22
C LYS A 321 19.35 -22.20 2.24
N ALA A 322 18.71 -23.25 1.74
CA ALA A 322 18.52 -24.50 2.46
C ALA A 322 18.91 -25.67 1.54
N SER A 323 19.98 -26.39 1.95
CA SER A 323 20.30 -27.81 1.69
C SER A 323 19.93 -28.46 0.34
N SER A 324 20.93 -28.93 -0.41
CA SER A 324 21.14 -30.37 -0.64
C SER A 324 22.37 -30.65 -1.54
N LEU A 325 23.00 -31.77 -1.23
CA LEU A 325 24.18 -32.37 -1.87
C LEU A 325 23.84 -33.08 -3.19
N SER A 326 24.90 -33.34 -3.97
CA SER A 326 25.01 -34.27 -5.12
C SER A 326 24.59 -33.68 -6.47
N SER A 327 25.26 -33.89 -7.62
CA SER A 327 26.41 -34.70 -8.02
C SER A 327 26.83 -34.27 -9.45
N ASN A 328 28.12 -34.37 -9.76
CA ASN A 328 28.77 -34.62 -11.06
C ASN A 328 27.94 -34.48 -12.37
N LEU A 329 28.44 -33.70 -13.34
CA LEU A 329 29.15 -34.24 -14.51
C LEU A 329 29.71 -33.11 -15.40
N ALA A 330 30.90 -33.37 -15.94
CA ALA A 330 31.61 -32.54 -16.92
C ALA A 330 30.88 -32.45 -18.27
N ASN A 331 31.15 -31.41 -19.08
CA ASN A 331 31.98 -31.51 -20.31
C ASN A 331 31.78 -30.31 -21.28
N LYS A 332 32.92 -29.68 -21.61
CA LYS A 332 33.37 -29.07 -22.89
C LYS A 332 32.45 -28.25 -23.83
N ASN A 333 33.01 -27.07 -24.12
CA ASN A 333 33.32 -26.48 -25.44
C ASN A 333 32.24 -25.78 -26.30
N SER A 334 32.63 -24.54 -26.64
CA SER A 334 32.63 -23.87 -27.96
C SER A 334 31.47 -22.95 -28.37
N LYS A 335 31.80 -21.64 -28.32
CA LYS A 335 31.62 -20.52 -29.27
C LYS A 335 30.24 -20.25 -29.93
N PRO A 336 29.85 -18.96 -30.07
CA PRO A 336 28.48 -18.56 -30.42
C PRO A 336 28.30 -18.29 -31.92
N PRO A 337 27.06 -18.27 -32.43
CA PRO A 337 26.76 -17.62 -33.70
C PRO A 337 26.08 -16.25 -33.51
N SER A 338 26.39 -15.45 -34.51
CA SER A 338 26.09 -14.07 -34.79
C SER A 338 24.65 -13.77 -35.25
N LYS A 339 24.22 -12.56 -34.91
CA LYS A 339 23.30 -11.63 -35.62
C LYS A 339 21.78 -11.74 -35.41
N PRO A 340 21.07 -10.59 -35.48
CA PRO A 340 19.79 -10.37 -34.81
C PRO A 340 18.58 -10.55 -35.73
N ILE A 341 17.49 -11.06 -35.17
CA ILE A 341 16.17 -11.09 -35.79
C ILE A 341 15.44 -9.80 -35.42
N LYS A 342 15.19 -8.96 -36.43
CA LYS A 342 14.19 -7.88 -36.39
C LYS A 342 12.81 -8.51 -36.48
N THR A 343 11.96 -8.30 -35.48
CA THR A 343 10.51 -8.51 -35.61
C THR A 343 9.79 -7.24 -35.21
N ILE A 344 9.05 -6.73 -36.18
CA ILE A 344 8.14 -5.58 -36.16
C ILE A 344 6.83 -6.05 -35.52
N LEU A 345 6.31 -5.30 -34.54
CA LEU A 345 4.89 -5.32 -34.21
C LEU A 345 4.45 -3.93 -33.74
N SER A 346 4.00 -3.15 -34.72
CA SER A 346 3.24 -1.92 -34.54
C SER A 346 1.79 -2.28 -34.21
N LEU A 347 1.32 -1.96 -33.01
CA LEU A 347 -0.10 -2.00 -32.64
C LEU A 347 -0.65 -0.57 -32.59
N SER A 348 -1.53 -0.29 -33.55
CA SER A 348 -2.26 0.94 -33.74
C SER A 348 -3.38 1.11 -32.69
N LEU A 349 -3.39 2.23 -31.98
CA LEU A 349 -4.56 2.68 -31.20
C LEU A 349 -5.65 3.29 -32.12
N PRO A 350 -6.94 3.01 -31.88
CA PRO A 350 -8.02 3.72 -32.55
C PRO A 350 -8.34 5.08 -31.90
N LYS A 351 -8.50 6.09 -32.76
CA LYS A 351 -9.01 7.44 -32.47
C LYS A 351 -10.43 7.40 -31.89
N ALA A 352 -10.60 7.93 -30.67
CA ALA A 352 -11.91 8.29 -30.14
C ALA A 352 -12.34 9.68 -30.66
N LYS A 353 -13.61 9.77 -31.04
CA LYS A 353 -14.25 10.83 -31.82
C LYS A 353 -14.97 11.81 -30.89
N ASN A 354 -14.84 13.09 -31.19
CA ASN A 354 -15.60 14.22 -30.64
C ASN A 354 -17.10 13.93 -30.46
N LEU A 355 -17.63 14.22 -29.28
CA LEU A 355 -19.05 14.46 -29.04
C LEU A 355 -19.21 15.72 -28.16
N GLN A 356 -19.80 16.76 -28.75
CA GLN A 356 -20.30 17.95 -28.06
C GLN A 356 -21.61 17.64 -27.30
N PRO A 357 -21.94 18.41 -26.25
CA PRO A 357 -23.19 18.27 -25.50
C PRO A 357 -24.33 19.13 -26.10
N PRO A 358 -25.61 18.75 -25.90
CA PRO A 358 -26.73 19.63 -26.22
C PRO A 358 -27.11 20.55 -25.03
N LEU A 359 -27.40 21.80 -25.39
CA LEU A 359 -28.03 22.86 -24.60
C LEU A 359 -29.56 22.69 -24.54
N GLY A 360 -30.17 23.21 -23.46
CA GLY A 360 -31.61 23.49 -23.34
C GLY A 360 -32.06 23.57 -21.88
N HIS A 361 -31.87 24.70 -21.18
CA HIS A 361 -32.83 25.80 -20.94
C HIS A 361 -34.01 25.55 -19.97
N SER A 362 -34.02 26.38 -18.90
CA SER A 362 -35.16 27.16 -18.36
C SER A 362 -36.17 26.38 -17.49
N THR A 363 -36.68 26.81 -16.31
CA THR A 363 -36.84 28.11 -15.62
C THR A 363 -37.43 27.82 -14.23
N GLY A 364 -37.27 28.71 -13.23
CA GLY A 364 -38.19 28.70 -12.07
C GLY A 364 -37.65 29.21 -10.73
N THR A 365 -37.54 30.53 -10.62
CA THR A 365 -37.23 31.33 -9.44
C THR A 365 -38.28 31.22 -8.33
N GLN A 366 -37.89 31.22 -7.05
CA GLN A 366 -38.54 32.07 -6.03
C GLN A 366 -37.70 32.28 -4.76
N HIS A 367 -37.67 33.55 -4.35
CA HIS A 367 -37.09 34.16 -3.15
C HIS A 367 -37.65 33.63 -1.82
N GLN A 368 -36.90 33.67 -0.71
CA GLN A 368 -36.97 34.74 0.31
C GLN A 368 -36.00 34.53 1.50
N LEU A 369 -35.74 35.66 2.17
CA LEU A 369 -34.67 36.03 3.12
C LEU A 369 -34.85 35.51 4.59
N PRO A 370 -33.83 35.73 5.48
CA PRO A 370 -33.69 35.19 6.85
C PRO A 370 -34.17 36.22 7.92
N PRO A 371 -33.72 36.25 9.21
CA PRO A 371 -33.27 35.27 10.23
C PRO A 371 -34.21 35.36 11.51
N PRO A 372 -33.82 35.02 12.77
CA PRO A 372 -32.93 35.90 13.55
C PRO A 372 -31.92 35.20 14.49
N SER A 373 -30.86 35.96 14.71
CA SER A 373 -29.93 35.95 15.85
C SER A 373 -30.62 35.99 17.22
N ILE A 374 -30.09 35.24 18.19
CA ILE A 374 -30.14 35.61 19.61
C ILE A 374 -28.70 35.70 20.12
N SER A 375 -28.44 36.80 20.81
CA SER A 375 -27.17 37.17 21.41
C SER A 375 -27.36 37.35 22.92
N LYS A 376 -26.30 37.02 23.66
CA LYS A 376 -25.88 37.57 24.97
C LYS A 376 -26.66 37.24 26.26
N LEU A 377 -25.84 37.27 27.34
CA LEU A 377 -26.13 37.31 28.80
C LEU A 377 -26.19 35.92 29.46
N GLU A 378 -25.40 35.51 30.46
CA GLU A 378 -24.63 36.16 31.55
C GLU A 378 -23.39 35.29 31.90
N LYS A 379 -22.18 35.81 32.16
CA LYS A 379 -21.63 36.58 33.32
C LYS A 379 -21.42 35.78 34.62
N LEU A 380 -20.14 35.78 35.05
CA LEU A 380 -19.60 35.79 36.43
C LEU A 380 -19.84 34.50 37.24
N SER A 381 -18.92 33.92 38.01
CA SER A 381 -17.70 34.31 38.73
C SER A 381 -17.12 32.95 39.23
N ALA A 382 -15.84 32.72 39.48
CA ALA A 382 -15.03 33.32 40.53
C ALA A 382 -13.66 32.57 40.58
N LEU A 383 -12.57 33.33 40.82
CA LEU A 383 -11.46 33.08 41.76
C LEU A 383 -10.80 31.68 41.82
N SER A 384 -9.50 31.45 41.97
CA SER A 384 -8.22 32.18 42.00
C SER A 384 -7.15 31.08 42.33
N PRO A 385 -5.84 31.31 42.19
CA PRO A 385 -4.79 30.29 42.07
C PRO A 385 -4.12 29.95 43.41
N HIS A 386 -3.44 28.80 43.48
CA HIS A 386 -2.24 28.62 44.31
C HIS A 386 -1.60 27.24 44.03
N HIS A 387 -0.43 27.23 43.38
CA HIS A 387 0.79 26.62 43.93
C HIS A 387 1.96 26.79 42.93
N GLN A 388 2.75 27.83 43.19
CA GLN A 388 4.20 27.81 42.95
C GLN A 388 4.89 27.29 44.22
N LEU A 389 6.16 26.90 44.04
CA LEU A 389 7.19 26.40 44.96
C LEU A 389 7.47 24.92 44.69
N SER A 390 8.70 24.45 44.49
CA SER A 390 10.03 25.07 44.38
C SER A 390 11.02 23.90 44.23
N PHE A 391 12.07 24.10 43.43
CA PHE A 391 13.45 23.62 43.63
C PHE A 391 13.70 22.19 44.16
N LEU A 392 14.44 21.39 43.39
CA LEU A 392 15.75 20.91 43.82
C LEU A 392 16.54 20.41 42.60
N THR A 393 17.61 21.15 42.32
CA THR A 393 18.80 20.73 41.60
C THR A 393 19.58 19.72 42.46
N ASP A 394 20.03 18.64 41.83
CA ASP A 394 21.40 18.13 41.91
C ASP A 394 21.75 17.51 40.54
#